data_AF-A0A1G3H643-F1
#
_entry.id   AF-A0A1G3H643-F1
#
_cell.length_a   1.000
_cell.length_b   1.000
_cell.length_c   1.000
_cell.angle_alpha   90.00
_cell.angle_beta   90.00
_cell.angle_gamma   90.00
#
_symmetry.space_group_name_H-M   'P 1'
#
loop_
_entity.id
_entity.type
_entity.pdbx_description
1 polymer ?
#
loop_
_entity_poly.entity_id
_entity_poly.type
_entity_poly.pdbx_seq_one_letter_code
_entity_poly.pdbx_strand_id
1 'polypeptide(L)'
;MRDSARFTGRGFGPGLPPAGAEIQARWSGEVLHLETWPEAGRAVRAEQLTARRQGAGLLLEWDVPGGRCALALDQGVGAGDTAVAILRRLAPAQAGTARGDARTRAWLWASLFLLLGLPILLLGLFFAFRGELVDLLVTQIPPQQEQRLADEMWTLQRRQLKLIEGSAANQLVEQLGARLAAAAPTPYVYRFHLVDDPSINAFALPAGYIVVHRGLIAKAGSAEEVAGVLAHEIQHVESRHGLRGMVQAMGLSVLWLAVSGDLGGGLAGDWIKHLAAMQFSREQEIAADTGGHARLLKAGIDPRGMASFFDRLGKAQGALPEALSLLSTHPASSERSARLQQLMRDAPPQPALAYDWVKLQASLNQAAPAPRPAP
;
A
#
# COMPACT_ATOMS: atom_id res chain seq x y z
N MET A 1 27.52 -29.04 58.94
CA MET A 1 26.67 -28.62 60.09
C MET A 1 27.33 -27.43 60.74
N ARG A 2 26.87 -26.20 60.47
CA ARG A 2 27.30 -24.97 61.15
C ARG A 2 26.09 -24.06 61.35
N ASP A 3 25.78 -23.85 62.62
CA ASP A 3 24.92 -22.87 63.28
C ASP A 3 23.60 -22.45 62.62
N SER A 4 22.53 -23.02 63.15
CA SER A 4 21.20 -22.39 63.19
C SER A 4 21.23 -21.25 64.20
N ALA A 5 21.77 -20.10 63.81
CA ALA A 5 21.70 -18.89 64.62
C ALA A 5 20.22 -18.58 64.90
N ARG A 6 19.85 -18.62 66.19
CA ARG A 6 18.55 -18.14 66.65
C ARG A 6 18.55 -16.63 66.56
N PHE A 7 17.46 -16.07 66.07
CA PHE A 7 17.25 -14.63 66.04
C PHE A 7 15.84 -14.32 66.49
N THR A 8 15.66 -13.11 67.01
CA THR A 8 14.38 -12.65 67.54
C THR A 8 13.86 -11.54 66.65
N GLY A 9 12.54 -11.55 66.40
CA GLY A 9 11.85 -10.49 65.70
C GLY A 9 10.47 -10.24 66.30
N ARG A 10 9.78 -9.20 65.82
CA ARG A 10 8.40 -8.93 66.18
C ARG A 10 7.47 -9.55 65.13
N GLY A 11 6.67 -10.52 65.54
CA GLY A 11 5.68 -11.20 64.72
C GLY A 11 4.33 -10.50 64.70
N PHE A 12 3.70 -10.46 63.54
CA PHE A 12 2.36 -9.94 63.29
C PHE A 12 1.56 -10.97 62.48
N GLY A 13 0.35 -11.30 62.89
CA GLY A 13 -0.48 -12.25 62.13
C GLY A 13 -1.62 -12.85 62.96
N PRO A 14 -2.39 -13.77 62.37
CA PRO A 14 -3.50 -14.45 63.02
C PRO A 14 -3.05 -15.13 64.32
N GLY A 15 -3.73 -14.86 65.43
CA GLY A 15 -3.41 -15.43 66.75
C GLY A 15 -2.35 -14.67 67.56
N LEU A 16 -1.84 -13.54 67.05
CA LEU A 16 -0.94 -12.64 67.81
C LEU A 16 -1.64 -11.32 68.19
N PRO A 17 -1.17 -10.62 69.24
CA PRO A 17 -1.70 -9.32 69.63
C PRO A 17 -1.55 -8.27 68.50
N PRO A 18 -2.43 -7.26 68.41
CA PRO A 18 -2.32 -6.18 67.43
C PRO A 18 -1.00 -5.41 67.50
N ALA A 19 -0.38 -5.32 68.68
CA ALA A 19 0.92 -4.69 68.90
C ALA A 19 2.12 -5.54 68.43
N GLY A 20 1.86 -6.78 67.98
CA GLY A 20 2.86 -7.80 67.69
C GLY A 20 3.34 -8.55 68.93
N ALA A 21 3.99 -9.68 68.72
CA ALA A 21 4.61 -10.49 69.77
C ALA A 21 6.09 -10.72 69.47
N GLU A 22 6.90 -10.96 70.51
CA GLU A 22 8.30 -11.34 70.33
C GLU A 22 8.39 -12.82 69.89
N ILE A 23 8.98 -13.03 68.71
CA ILE A 23 9.09 -14.34 68.07
C ILE A 23 10.55 -14.74 67.95
N GLN A 24 10.90 -15.88 68.54
CA GLN A 24 12.18 -16.53 68.31
C GLN A 24 12.10 -17.41 67.06
N ALA A 25 13.06 -17.22 66.16
CA ALA A 25 13.11 -17.90 64.89
C ALA A 25 14.48 -18.53 64.66
N ARG A 26 14.50 -19.67 63.97
CA ARG A 26 15.73 -20.32 63.54
C ARG A 26 15.59 -20.92 62.15
N TRP A 27 16.68 -20.94 61.41
CA TRP A 27 16.74 -21.66 60.14
C TRP A 27 17.20 -23.10 60.34
N SER A 28 16.50 -24.05 59.73
CA SER A 28 16.93 -25.43 59.54
C SER A 28 16.88 -25.78 58.06
N GLY A 29 18.04 -25.80 57.40
CA GLY A 29 18.10 -25.88 55.94
C GLY A 29 17.38 -24.69 55.29
N GLU A 30 16.36 -24.98 54.47
CA GLU A 30 15.50 -24.00 53.79
C GLU A 30 14.19 -23.69 54.54
N VAL A 31 14.03 -24.16 55.78
CA VAL A 31 12.82 -23.93 56.58
C VAL A 31 13.11 -22.96 57.71
N LEU A 32 12.30 -21.91 57.79
CA LEU A 32 12.25 -20.99 58.92
C LEU A 32 11.30 -21.56 59.97
N HIS A 33 11.85 -21.95 61.12
CA HIS A 33 11.08 -22.41 62.26
C HIS A 33 10.84 -21.25 63.22
N LEU A 34 9.57 -21.03 63.60
CA LEU A 34 9.14 -20.00 64.54
C LEU A 34 8.76 -20.69 65.85
N GLU A 35 9.64 -20.62 66.85
CA GLU A 35 9.55 -21.42 68.08
C GLU A 35 8.43 -20.94 69.02
N THR A 36 8.06 -19.65 68.97
CA THR A 36 7.01 -19.05 69.81
C THR A 36 5.74 -18.65 69.05
N TRP A 37 5.53 -19.16 67.83
CA TRP A 37 4.31 -18.91 67.04
C TRP A 37 3.19 -19.92 67.40
N PRO A 38 1.90 -19.52 67.41
CA PRO A 38 0.76 -20.45 67.52
C PRO A 38 0.79 -21.55 66.43
N GLU A 39 0.21 -22.73 66.65
CA GLU A 39 0.49 -23.95 65.86
C GLU A 39 0.41 -23.82 64.31
N ALA A 40 -0.48 -22.98 63.78
CA ALA A 40 -0.52 -22.67 62.36
C ALA A 40 0.61 -21.67 61.98
N GLY A 41 1.66 -22.15 61.32
CA GLY A 41 2.74 -21.31 60.79
C GLY A 41 4.10 -21.44 61.48
N ARG A 42 4.30 -22.46 62.33
CA ARG A 42 5.57 -22.73 63.02
C ARG A 42 6.75 -23.11 62.12
N ALA A 43 6.51 -23.43 60.85
CA ALA A 43 7.53 -23.78 59.88
C ALA A 43 7.15 -23.26 58.50
N VAL A 44 7.97 -22.38 57.93
CA VAL A 44 7.73 -21.76 56.62
C VAL A 44 8.93 -22.04 55.71
N ARG A 45 8.68 -22.54 54.50
CA ARG A 45 9.77 -22.77 53.52
C ARG A 45 10.28 -21.44 52.97
N ALA A 46 11.56 -21.36 52.64
CA ALA A 46 12.20 -20.19 52.05
C ALA A 46 11.47 -19.68 50.80
N GLU A 47 10.93 -20.57 49.98
CA GLU A 47 10.15 -20.24 48.78
C GLU A 47 8.80 -19.56 49.06
N GLN A 48 8.25 -19.72 50.27
CA GLN A 48 6.99 -19.11 50.70
C GLN A 48 7.21 -17.74 51.37
N LEU A 49 8.47 -17.35 51.59
CA LEU A 49 8.84 -16.11 52.29
C LEU A 49 9.19 -15.01 51.29
N THR A 50 8.49 -13.89 51.40
CA THR A 50 8.88 -12.64 50.75
C THR A 50 9.65 -11.77 51.73
N ALA A 51 10.84 -11.32 51.36
CA ALA A 51 11.62 -10.41 52.19
C ALA A 51 11.56 -8.99 51.61
N ARG A 52 11.21 -8.01 52.45
CA ARG A 52 11.19 -6.59 52.10
C ARG A 52 12.04 -5.82 53.09
N ARG A 53 12.76 -4.81 52.60
CA ARG A 53 13.48 -3.89 53.48
C ARG A 53 12.49 -2.90 54.09
N GLN A 54 12.53 -2.73 55.41
CA GLN A 54 11.69 -1.78 56.14
C GLN A 54 12.60 -0.85 56.95
N GLY A 55 12.85 0.35 56.44
CA GLY A 55 13.84 1.27 57.01
C GLY A 55 15.24 0.64 57.11
N ALA A 56 15.75 0.53 58.34
CA ALA A 56 17.05 -0.08 58.64
C ALA A 56 16.95 -1.57 59.07
N GLY A 57 15.75 -2.16 59.04
CA GLY A 57 15.47 -3.56 59.37
C GLY A 57 14.96 -4.38 58.17
N LEU A 58 14.61 -5.64 58.43
CA LEU A 58 14.11 -6.59 57.43
C LEU A 58 12.73 -7.11 57.85
N LEU A 59 11.77 -7.09 56.92
CA LEU A 59 10.43 -7.65 57.09
C LEU A 59 10.32 -8.92 56.26
N LEU A 60 9.98 -10.03 56.91
CA LEU A 60 9.67 -11.31 56.25
C LEU A 60 8.16 -11.52 56.26
N GLU A 61 7.55 -11.78 55.11
CA GLU A 61 6.11 -11.96 54.95
C GLU A 61 5.80 -13.32 54.32
N TRP A 62 4.74 -13.97 54.78
CA TRP A 62 4.19 -15.20 54.19
C TRP A 62 2.69 -15.29 54.46
N ASP A 63 1.99 -16.11 53.67
CA ASP A 63 0.54 -16.28 53.81
C ASP A 63 0.20 -17.62 54.46
N VAL A 64 -0.80 -17.64 55.34
CA VAL A 64 -1.37 -18.85 55.96
C VAL A 64 -2.90 -18.86 55.79
N PRO A 65 -3.57 -20.02 55.85
CA PRO A 65 -5.03 -20.07 55.91
C PRO A 65 -5.53 -19.28 57.13
N GLY A 66 -6.14 -18.10 56.90
CA GLY A 66 -6.62 -17.19 57.95
C GLY A 66 -5.97 -15.81 57.99
N GLY A 67 -4.94 -15.54 57.18
CA GLY A 67 -4.39 -14.19 57.01
C GLY A 67 -2.92 -14.15 56.65
N ARG A 68 -2.39 -12.94 56.50
CA ARG A 68 -0.97 -12.70 56.22
C ARG A 68 -0.18 -12.62 57.53
N CYS A 69 0.97 -13.28 57.55
CA CYS A 69 1.92 -13.25 58.64
C CYS A 69 3.15 -12.43 58.26
N ALA A 70 3.71 -11.71 59.22
CA ALA A 70 4.92 -10.95 59.05
C ALA A 70 5.84 -11.06 60.27
N LEU A 71 7.15 -11.08 60.04
CA LEU A 71 8.19 -11.04 61.07
C LEU A 71 9.13 -9.87 60.78
N ALA A 72 9.07 -8.84 61.62
CA ALA A 72 9.93 -7.67 61.56
C ALA A 72 11.20 -7.88 62.39
N LEU A 73 12.35 -7.65 61.78
CA LEU A 73 13.67 -7.75 62.41
C LEU A 73 14.22 -6.34 62.63
N ASP A 74 14.18 -5.88 63.88
CA ASP A 74 14.69 -4.57 64.32
C ASP A 74 16.16 -4.63 64.77
N GLN A 75 16.80 -3.45 64.84
CA GLN A 75 18.24 -3.30 65.09
C GLN A 75 18.66 -3.67 66.52
N GLY A 76 19.20 -4.87 66.71
CA GLY A 76 20.14 -5.22 67.78
C GLY A 76 21.56 -5.41 67.23
N VAL A 77 22.57 -5.40 68.11
CA VAL A 77 23.96 -5.75 67.74
C VAL A 77 23.97 -7.15 67.12
N GLY A 78 24.36 -7.28 65.84
CA GLY A 78 24.29 -8.52 65.06
C GLY A 78 23.09 -8.66 64.09
N ALA A 79 22.16 -7.70 64.08
CA ALA A 79 21.00 -7.72 63.19
C ALA A 79 21.35 -7.53 61.70
N GLY A 80 22.41 -6.78 61.39
CA GLY A 80 22.90 -6.55 60.02
C GLY A 80 23.39 -7.84 59.36
N ASP A 81 24.25 -8.59 60.04
CA ASP A 81 24.79 -9.87 59.54
C ASP A 81 23.67 -10.92 59.40
N THR A 82 22.72 -10.90 60.32
CA THR A 82 21.53 -11.78 60.29
C THR A 82 20.64 -11.46 59.08
N ALA A 83 20.35 -10.18 58.81
CA ALA A 83 19.55 -9.76 57.66
C ALA A 83 20.24 -10.12 56.33
N VAL A 84 21.55 -9.92 56.23
CA VAL A 84 22.34 -10.30 55.04
C VAL A 84 22.34 -11.82 54.83
N ALA A 85 22.48 -12.60 55.91
CA ALA A 85 22.42 -14.06 55.84
C ALA A 85 21.04 -14.56 55.40
N ILE A 86 19.96 -13.93 55.87
CA ILE A 86 18.59 -14.25 55.46
C ILE A 86 18.36 -13.92 53.99
N LEU A 87 18.73 -12.71 53.55
CA LEU A 87 18.60 -12.31 52.15
C LEU A 87 19.39 -13.22 51.21
N ARG A 88 20.61 -13.63 51.58
CA ARG A 88 21.40 -14.59 50.79
C ARG A 88 20.72 -15.96 50.66
N ARG A 89 20.00 -16.42 51.69
CA ARG A 89 19.27 -17.70 51.67
C ARG A 89 17.99 -17.62 50.84
N LEU A 90 17.32 -16.48 50.82
CA LEU A 90 16.08 -16.27 50.04
C LEU A 90 16.35 -15.92 48.56
N ALA A 91 17.53 -15.39 48.25
CA ALA A 91 17.90 -14.94 46.90
C ALA A 91 17.70 -15.99 45.79
N PRO A 92 18.04 -17.30 45.95
CA PRO A 92 17.84 -18.29 44.89
C PRO A 92 16.36 -18.54 44.57
N ALA A 93 15.52 -18.64 45.60
CA ALA A 93 14.08 -18.87 45.46
C ALA A 93 13.38 -17.66 44.85
N GLN A 94 13.71 -16.45 45.31
CA GLN A 94 13.16 -15.21 44.77
C GLN A 94 13.68 -14.89 43.35
N ALA A 95 14.90 -15.31 43.00
CA ALA A 95 15.42 -15.21 41.65
C ALA A 95 14.69 -16.16 40.67
N GLY A 96 14.25 -17.34 41.13
CA GLY A 96 13.47 -18.29 40.34
C GLY A 96 12.08 -17.75 39.96
N THR A 97 11.35 -17.21 40.94
CA THR A 97 10.02 -16.60 40.72
C THR A 97 10.09 -15.36 39.84
N ALA A 98 11.03 -14.45 40.10
CA ALA A 98 11.24 -13.25 39.28
C ALA A 98 11.60 -13.59 37.82
N ARG A 99 12.40 -14.64 37.59
CA ARG A 99 12.71 -15.14 36.24
C ARG A 99 11.50 -15.77 35.56
N GLY A 100 10.64 -16.48 36.30
CA GLY A 100 9.37 -17.00 35.80
C GLY A 100 8.44 -15.88 35.32
N ASP A 101 8.21 -14.87 36.16
CA ASP A 101 7.36 -13.72 35.83
C ASP A 101 7.92 -12.87 34.68
N ALA A 102 9.24 -12.73 34.59
CA ALA A 102 9.88 -12.06 33.45
C ALA A 102 9.70 -12.84 32.14
N ARG A 103 9.84 -14.16 32.17
CA ARG A 103 9.62 -15.03 31.00
C ARG A 103 8.16 -14.99 30.54
N THR A 104 7.21 -15.12 31.46
CA THR A 104 5.77 -15.07 31.13
C THR A 104 5.40 -13.71 30.53
N ARG A 105 5.89 -12.60 31.10
CA ARG A 105 5.69 -11.26 30.51
C ARG A 105 6.32 -11.14 29.13
N ALA A 106 7.52 -11.67 28.91
CA ALA A 106 8.16 -11.65 27.60
C ALA A 106 7.35 -12.43 26.55
N TRP A 107 6.82 -13.61 26.90
CA TRP A 107 5.93 -14.38 26.02
C TRP A 107 4.61 -13.65 25.73
N LEU A 108 4.02 -13.00 26.73
CA LEU A 108 2.81 -12.18 26.53
C LEU A 108 3.07 -11.02 25.56
N TRP A 109 4.16 -10.28 25.75
CA TRP A 109 4.55 -9.18 24.84
C TRP A 109 4.90 -9.68 23.44
N ALA A 110 5.61 -10.80 23.32
CA ALA A 110 5.91 -11.41 22.02
C ALA A 110 4.63 -11.86 21.30
N SER A 111 3.70 -12.47 22.02
CA SER A 111 2.40 -12.89 21.48
C SER A 111 1.55 -11.68 21.07
N LEU A 112 1.53 -10.62 21.89
CA LEU A 112 0.84 -9.37 21.58
C LEU A 112 1.45 -8.68 20.34
N PHE A 113 2.78 -8.69 20.23
CA PHE A 113 3.45 -8.20 19.04
C PHE A 113 3.11 -9.04 17.81
N LEU A 114 3.17 -10.37 17.88
CA LEU A 114 2.83 -11.23 16.75
C LEU A 114 1.36 -11.07 16.31
N LEU A 115 0.44 -10.85 17.25
CA LEU A 115 -1.00 -10.77 16.96
C LEU A 115 -1.43 -9.37 16.51
N LEU A 116 -0.82 -8.30 17.04
CA LEU A 116 -1.19 -6.91 16.73
C LEU A 116 -0.06 -6.13 16.05
N GLY A 117 1.14 -6.18 16.62
CA GLY A 117 2.29 -5.40 16.15
C GLY A 117 2.80 -5.81 14.77
N LEU A 118 2.93 -7.10 14.50
CA LEU A 118 3.44 -7.64 13.25
C LEU A 118 2.47 -7.37 12.09
N PRO A 119 1.14 -7.58 12.18
CA PRO A 119 0.22 -7.17 11.13
C PRO A 119 0.26 -5.67 10.85
N ILE A 120 0.33 -4.82 11.90
CA ILE A 120 0.44 -3.36 11.73
C ILE A 120 1.76 -2.99 11.05
N LEU A 121 2.86 -3.61 11.46
CA LEU A 121 4.18 -3.41 10.85
C LEU A 121 4.17 -3.84 9.38
N LEU A 122 3.64 -5.03 9.07
CA LEU A 122 3.52 -5.54 7.71
C LEU A 122 2.62 -4.66 6.86
N LEU A 123 1.51 -4.16 7.42
CA LEU A 123 0.64 -3.22 6.74
C LEU A 123 1.34 -1.89 6.46
N GLY A 124 2.09 -1.37 7.44
CA GLY A 124 2.91 -0.17 7.28
C GLY A 124 3.99 -0.35 6.21
N LEU A 125 4.68 -1.48 6.20
CA LEU A 125 5.64 -1.85 5.16
C LEU A 125 4.97 -1.98 3.80
N PHE A 126 3.79 -2.62 3.72
CA PHE A 126 3.04 -2.71 2.47
C PHE A 126 2.72 -1.32 1.90
N PHE A 127 2.20 -0.40 2.72
CA PHE A 127 1.92 0.96 2.24
C PHE A 127 3.17 1.76 1.89
N ALA A 128 4.27 1.54 2.61
CA ALA A 128 5.55 2.18 2.35
C ALA A 128 6.21 1.70 1.05
N PHE A 129 6.05 0.42 0.69
CA PHE A 129 6.75 -0.22 -0.43
C PHE A 129 5.82 -0.68 -1.57
N ARG A 130 4.54 -0.26 -1.56
CA ARG A 130 3.55 -0.71 -2.56
C ARG A 130 3.94 -0.33 -3.99
N GLY A 131 4.62 0.80 -4.20
CA GLY A 131 5.01 1.27 -5.53
C GLY A 131 6.09 0.36 -6.13
N GLU A 132 7.12 0.08 -5.35
CA GLU A 132 8.23 -0.80 -5.70
C GLU A 132 7.74 -2.23 -5.93
N LEU A 133 6.77 -2.70 -5.14
CA LEU A 133 6.13 -3.99 -5.35
C LEU A 133 5.38 -4.03 -6.70
N VAL A 134 4.64 -2.98 -7.05
CA VAL A 134 3.95 -2.88 -8.35
C VAL A 134 4.95 -2.88 -9.49
N ASP A 135 6.03 -2.11 -9.40
CA ASP A 135 7.08 -2.07 -10.42
C ASP A 135 7.77 -3.42 -10.60
N LEU A 136 8.06 -4.11 -9.49
CA LEU A 136 8.58 -5.47 -9.52
C LEU A 136 7.60 -6.41 -10.24
N LEU A 137 6.31 -6.38 -9.88
CA LEU A 137 5.31 -7.24 -10.53
C LEU A 137 5.17 -6.95 -12.03
N VAL A 138 5.12 -5.69 -12.42
CA VAL A 138 5.00 -5.28 -13.83
C VAL A 138 6.22 -5.73 -14.62
N THR A 139 7.43 -5.53 -14.10
CA THR A 139 8.67 -5.97 -14.78
C THR A 139 8.75 -7.49 -14.98
N GLN A 140 8.08 -8.28 -14.14
CA GLN A 140 8.00 -9.73 -14.31
C GLN A 140 7.00 -10.19 -15.39
N ILE A 141 6.04 -9.35 -15.79
CA ILE A 141 5.08 -9.68 -16.85
C ILE A 141 5.74 -9.43 -18.22
N PRO A 142 6.03 -10.46 -19.03
CA PRO A 142 6.61 -10.28 -20.35
C PRO A 142 5.62 -9.62 -21.32
N PRO A 143 6.09 -8.90 -22.36
CA PRO A 143 5.22 -8.26 -23.36
C PRO A 143 4.22 -9.22 -24.01
N GLN A 144 4.59 -10.50 -24.19
CA GLN A 144 3.68 -11.50 -24.78
C GLN A 144 2.51 -11.85 -23.86
N GLN A 145 2.70 -11.86 -22.54
CA GLN A 145 1.61 -12.08 -21.59
C GLN A 145 0.72 -10.84 -21.48
N GLU A 146 1.33 -9.65 -21.52
CA GLU A 146 0.59 -8.39 -21.60
C GLU A 146 -0.27 -8.31 -22.87
N GLN A 147 0.25 -8.81 -24.01
CA GLN A 147 -0.51 -8.90 -25.26
C GLN A 147 -1.73 -9.82 -25.14
N ARG A 148 -1.59 -11.01 -24.55
CA ARG A 148 -2.72 -11.93 -24.35
C ARG A 148 -3.80 -11.31 -23.47
N LEU A 149 -3.38 -10.67 -22.37
CA LEU A 149 -4.25 -9.91 -21.50
C LEU A 149 -5.02 -8.83 -22.27
N ALA A 150 -4.32 -8.06 -23.10
CA ALA A 150 -4.92 -7.02 -23.92
C ALA A 150 -5.90 -7.56 -24.97
N ASP A 151 -5.60 -8.69 -25.61
CA ASP A 151 -6.46 -9.32 -26.62
C ASP A 151 -7.79 -9.79 -26.00
N GLU A 152 -7.75 -10.35 -24.78
CA GLU A 152 -8.96 -10.72 -24.01
C GLU A 152 -9.77 -9.50 -23.62
N MET A 153 -9.10 -8.46 -23.10
CA MET A 153 -9.75 -7.19 -22.76
C MET A 153 -10.41 -6.55 -23.97
N TRP A 154 -9.72 -6.54 -25.11
CA TRP A 154 -10.25 -6.03 -26.37
C TRP A 154 -11.49 -6.80 -26.82
N THR A 155 -11.47 -8.14 -26.69
CA THR A 155 -12.61 -8.99 -27.06
C THR A 155 -13.87 -8.64 -26.29
N LEU A 156 -13.73 -8.28 -25.01
CA LEU A 156 -14.85 -7.83 -24.18
C LEU A 156 -15.25 -6.39 -24.50
N GLN A 157 -14.27 -5.48 -24.58
CA GLN A 157 -14.50 -4.05 -24.78
C GLN A 157 -15.13 -3.77 -26.15
N ARG A 158 -14.63 -4.42 -27.21
CA ARG A 158 -15.12 -4.23 -28.60
C ARG A 158 -16.62 -4.49 -28.73
N ARG A 159 -17.20 -5.39 -27.91
CA ARG A 159 -18.64 -5.69 -27.94
C ARG A 159 -19.51 -4.51 -27.48
N GLN A 160 -18.94 -3.61 -26.69
CA GLN A 160 -19.63 -2.43 -26.15
C GLN A 160 -19.36 -1.18 -27.00
N LEU A 161 -18.33 -1.21 -27.87
CA LEU A 161 -17.93 -0.10 -28.70
C LEU A 161 -18.58 -0.17 -30.09
N LYS A 162 -18.96 0.99 -30.61
CA LYS A 162 -19.46 1.15 -31.97
C LYS A 162 -18.32 1.64 -32.86
N LEU A 163 -17.59 0.71 -33.48
CA LEU A 163 -16.45 1.02 -34.33
C LEU A 163 -16.89 1.77 -35.60
N ILE A 164 -16.09 2.76 -36.02
CA ILE A 164 -16.18 3.42 -37.32
C ILE A 164 -15.02 2.90 -38.17
N GLU A 165 -15.32 2.01 -39.11
CA GLU A 165 -14.33 1.38 -39.98
C GLU A 165 -14.38 1.99 -41.39
N GLY A 166 -13.25 2.00 -42.10
CA GLY A 166 -13.16 2.40 -43.52
C GLY A 166 -13.39 3.88 -43.84
N SER A 167 -13.78 4.71 -42.86
CA SER A 167 -13.96 6.16 -43.06
C SER A 167 -12.61 6.89 -43.25
N ALA A 168 -12.65 8.07 -43.88
CA ALA A 168 -11.46 8.91 -44.02
C ALA A 168 -10.83 9.28 -42.65
N ALA A 169 -11.66 9.47 -41.63
CA ALA A 169 -11.20 9.73 -40.27
C ALA A 169 -10.55 8.49 -39.63
N ASN A 170 -11.10 7.29 -39.84
CA ASN A 170 -10.47 6.06 -39.37
C ASN A 170 -9.10 5.84 -40.04
N GLN A 171 -9.03 6.04 -41.36
CA GLN A 171 -7.77 5.96 -42.09
C GLN A 171 -6.74 6.98 -41.59
N LEU A 172 -7.15 8.20 -41.26
CA LEU A 172 -6.27 9.19 -40.65
C LEU A 172 -5.71 8.70 -39.30
N VAL A 173 -6.57 8.18 -38.42
CA VAL A 173 -6.16 7.65 -37.11
C VAL A 173 -5.17 6.49 -37.27
N GLU A 174 -5.45 5.56 -38.18
CA GLU A 174 -4.56 4.44 -38.50
C GLU A 174 -3.20 4.90 -39.07
N GLN A 175 -3.20 5.85 -40.01
CA GLN A 175 -1.99 6.38 -40.63
C GLN A 175 -1.11 7.14 -39.64
N LEU A 176 -1.71 8.04 -38.84
CA LEU A 176 -0.99 8.79 -37.81
C LEU A 176 -0.45 7.84 -36.75
N GLY A 177 -1.28 6.92 -36.27
CA GLY A 177 -0.89 5.91 -35.30
C GLY A 177 0.27 5.05 -35.78
N ALA A 178 0.19 4.53 -37.01
CA ALA A 178 1.26 3.72 -37.61
C ALA A 178 2.56 4.52 -37.76
N ARG A 179 2.49 5.78 -38.22
CA ARG A 179 3.64 6.67 -38.33
C ARG A 179 4.30 6.92 -36.97
N LEU A 180 3.51 7.14 -35.92
CA LEU A 180 4.00 7.34 -34.55
C LEU A 180 4.56 6.07 -33.94
N ALA A 181 3.93 4.91 -34.16
CA ALA A 181 4.42 3.62 -33.70
C ALA A 181 5.78 3.28 -34.33
N ALA A 182 5.95 3.55 -35.62
CA ALA A 182 7.20 3.33 -36.35
C ALA A 182 8.34 4.29 -35.95
N ALA A 183 8.05 5.39 -35.26
CA ALA A 183 9.05 6.39 -34.88
C ALA A 183 10.02 5.93 -33.76
N ALA A 184 9.74 4.80 -33.11
CA ALA A 184 10.62 4.19 -32.12
C ALA A 184 10.47 2.66 -32.09
N PRO A 185 11.54 1.90 -31.78
CA PRO A 185 11.42 0.46 -31.54
C PRO A 185 10.47 0.15 -30.39
N THR A 186 9.63 -0.86 -30.56
CA THR A 186 8.61 -1.25 -29.59
C THR A 186 8.39 -2.77 -29.65
N PRO A 187 8.15 -3.45 -28.51
CA PRO A 187 7.78 -4.86 -28.49
C PRO A 187 6.29 -5.10 -28.79
N TYR A 188 5.49 -4.04 -28.89
CA TYR A 188 4.03 -4.11 -28.99
C TYR A 188 3.53 -3.98 -30.43
N VAL A 189 2.38 -4.60 -30.71
CA VAL A 189 1.69 -4.46 -31.99
C VAL A 189 0.53 -3.47 -31.82
N TYR A 190 0.73 -2.25 -32.32
CA TYR A 190 -0.28 -1.22 -32.20
C TYR A 190 -1.47 -1.43 -33.14
N ARG A 191 -2.68 -1.22 -32.59
CA ARG A 191 -3.96 -1.27 -33.31
C ARG A 191 -4.75 -0.04 -32.94
N PHE A 192 -5.11 0.76 -33.93
CA PHE A 192 -5.81 2.01 -33.72
C PHE A 192 -7.25 1.87 -34.18
N HIS A 193 -8.19 2.36 -33.37
CA HIS A 193 -9.61 2.22 -33.62
C HIS A 193 -10.33 3.55 -33.41
N LEU A 194 -11.23 3.90 -34.33
CA LEU A 194 -12.16 5.01 -34.17
C LEU A 194 -13.52 4.49 -33.70
N VAL A 195 -14.13 5.16 -32.71
CA VAL A 195 -15.46 4.81 -32.21
C VAL A 195 -16.46 5.96 -32.35
N ASP A 196 -17.72 5.61 -32.62
CA ASP A 196 -18.83 6.54 -32.68
C ASP A 196 -19.31 6.94 -31.28
N ASP A 197 -18.51 7.78 -30.63
CA ASP A 197 -18.81 8.41 -29.35
C ASP A 197 -18.56 9.92 -29.47
N PRO A 198 -19.54 10.78 -29.10
CA PRO A 198 -19.42 12.23 -29.22
C PRO A 198 -18.53 12.87 -28.14
N SER A 199 -18.11 12.14 -27.11
CA SER A 199 -17.22 12.65 -26.07
C SER A 199 -15.81 12.91 -26.60
N ILE A 200 -15.11 13.88 -26.01
CA ILE A 200 -13.71 14.15 -26.31
C ILE A 200 -12.89 13.17 -25.48
N ASN A 201 -12.50 12.04 -26.08
CA ASN A 201 -11.68 11.05 -25.40
C ASN A 201 -10.80 10.23 -26.36
N ALA A 202 -9.73 9.69 -25.81
CA ALA A 202 -8.96 8.59 -26.35
C ALA A 202 -8.40 7.80 -25.16
N PHE A 203 -8.18 6.51 -25.35
CA PHE A 203 -7.56 5.69 -24.32
C PHE A 203 -6.76 4.54 -24.93
N ALA A 204 -5.75 4.10 -24.21
CA ALA A 204 -4.99 2.90 -24.53
C ALA A 204 -5.31 1.74 -23.57
N LEU A 205 -5.54 0.56 -24.13
CA LEU A 205 -5.40 -0.68 -23.38
C LEU A 205 -3.91 -1.08 -23.32
N PRO A 206 -3.51 -1.95 -22.38
CA PRO A 206 -2.17 -2.54 -22.38
C PRO A 206 -1.80 -3.12 -23.75
N ALA A 207 -0.50 -3.19 -24.05
CA ALA A 207 0.03 -3.77 -25.28
C ALA A 207 -0.52 -3.23 -26.63
N GLY A 208 -1.06 -2.00 -26.68
CA GLY A 208 -1.11 -1.22 -27.93
C GLY A 208 -2.44 -1.12 -28.66
N TYR A 209 -3.56 -1.52 -28.04
CA TYR A 209 -4.87 -1.11 -28.56
C TYR A 209 -5.17 0.32 -28.14
N ILE A 210 -5.31 1.21 -29.11
CA ILE A 210 -5.61 2.63 -28.89
C ILE A 210 -6.97 2.95 -29.52
N VAL A 211 -7.87 3.49 -28.72
CA VAL A 211 -9.23 3.83 -29.12
C VAL A 211 -9.38 5.35 -29.09
N VAL A 212 -9.86 5.92 -30.18
CA VAL A 212 -10.14 7.35 -30.32
C VAL A 212 -11.64 7.55 -30.48
N HIS A 213 -12.21 8.48 -29.73
CA HIS A 213 -13.61 8.85 -29.88
C HIS A 213 -13.79 9.83 -31.03
N ARG A 214 -14.88 9.69 -31.80
CA ARG A 214 -15.25 10.62 -32.88
C ARG A 214 -15.30 12.08 -32.39
N GLY A 215 -15.78 12.31 -31.18
CA GLY A 215 -15.82 13.64 -30.56
C GLY A 215 -14.46 14.32 -30.48
N LEU A 216 -13.38 13.56 -30.27
CA LEU A 216 -12.01 14.08 -30.27
C LEU A 216 -11.65 14.67 -31.63
N ILE A 217 -11.87 13.92 -32.71
CA ILE A 217 -11.57 14.39 -34.08
C ILE A 217 -12.47 15.58 -34.45
N ALA A 218 -13.74 15.56 -34.04
CA ALA A 218 -14.68 16.64 -34.28
C ALA A 218 -14.31 17.95 -33.56
N LYS A 219 -13.50 17.89 -32.50
CA LYS A 219 -13.10 19.06 -31.69
C LYS A 219 -11.65 19.46 -31.86
N ALA A 220 -10.80 18.56 -32.36
CA ALA A 220 -9.43 18.89 -32.75
C ALA A 220 -9.43 19.94 -33.87
N GLY A 221 -8.49 20.89 -33.79
CA GLY A 221 -8.29 21.96 -34.76
C GLY A 221 -7.40 21.58 -35.94
N SER A 222 -6.63 20.49 -35.82
CA SER A 222 -5.82 19.95 -36.90
C SER A 222 -5.44 18.47 -36.68
N ALA A 223 -4.82 17.86 -37.69
CA ALA A 223 -4.33 16.48 -37.60
C ALA A 223 -3.16 16.32 -36.60
N GLU A 224 -2.33 17.36 -36.43
CA GLU A 224 -1.21 17.38 -35.47
C GLU A 224 -1.70 17.28 -34.03
N GLU A 225 -2.89 17.76 -33.74
CA GLU A 225 -3.49 17.65 -32.41
C GLU A 225 -3.95 16.23 -32.10
N VAL A 226 -4.59 15.58 -33.07
CA VAL A 226 -4.93 14.15 -32.97
C VAL A 226 -3.65 13.33 -32.85
N ALA A 227 -2.63 13.63 -33.64
CA ALA A 227 -1.32 12.99 -33.52
C ALA A 227 -0.72 13.22 -32.12
N GLY A 228 -0.90 14.41 -31.54
CA GLY A 228 -0.48 14.74 -30.19
C GLY A 228 -1.10 13.84 -29.13
N VAL A 229 -2.42 13.66 -29.19
CA VAL A 229 -3.12 12.74 -28.28
C VAL A 229 -2.70 11.29 -28.52
N LEU A 230 -2.58 10.84 -29.77
CA LEU A 230 -2.11 9.50 -30.08
C LEU A 230 -0.68 9.25 -29.56
N ALA A 231 0.21 10.23 -29.68
CA ALA A 231 1.57 10.11 -29.17
C ALA A 231 1.61 10.02 -27.64
N HIS A 232 0.72 10.75 -26.96
CA HIS A 232 0.50 10.66 -25.52
C HIS A 232 0.02 9.26 -25.10
N GLU A 233 -1.01 8.74 -25.76
CA GLU A 233 -1.54 7.38 -25.49
C GLU A 233 -0.51 6.29 -25.77
N ILE A 234 0.24 6.39 -26.87
CA ILE A 234 1.35 5.47 -27.17
C ILE A 234 2.36 5.51 -26.02
N GLN A 235 2.71 6.69 -25.48
CA GLN A 235 3.65 6.77 -24.38
C GLN A 235 3.12 6.14 -23.09
N HIS A 236 1.80 6.17 -22.82
CA HIS A 236 1.21 5.40 -21.73
C HIS A 236 1.40 3.89 -21.90
N VAL A 237 1.28 3.38 -23.13
CA VAL A 237 1.53 1.95 -23.45
C VAL A 237 3.00 1.61 -23.25
N GLU A 238 3.92 2.37 -23.85
CA GLU A 238 5.37 2.11 -23.77
C GLU A 238 5.88 2.21 -22.35
N SER A 239 5.37 3.19 -21.59
CA SER A 239 5.68 3.30 -20.18
C SER A 239 4.95 2.26 -19.35
N ARG A 240 4.01 1.46 -19.87
CA ARG A 240 3.20 0.46 -19.13
C ARG A 240 2.39 1.05 -17.97
N HIS A 241 1.88 2.27 -18.14
CA HIS A 241 1.10 2.95 -17.11
C HIS A 241 -0.24 2.24 -16.85
N GLY A 242 -0.95 1.82 -17.91
CA GLY A 242 -2.21 1.09 -17.78
C GLY A 242 -2.06 -0.23 -17.03
N LEU A 243 -1.00 -1.00 -17.33
CA LEU A 243 -0.70 -2.24 -16.63
C LEU A 243 -0.37 -1.99 -15.15
N ARG A 244 0.39 -0.93 -14.81
CA ARG A 244 0.61 -0.56 -13.39
C ARG A 244 -0.69 -0.22 -12.68
N GLY A 245 -1.57 0.56 -13.32
CA GLY A 245 -2.88 0.89 -12.76
C GLY A 245 -3.73 -0.35 -12.49
N MET A 246 -3.69 -1.33 -13.40
CA MET A 246 -4.36 -2.61 -13.23
C MET A 246 -3.78 -3.41 -12.05
N VAL A 247 -2.45 -3.53 -11.94
CA VAL A 247 -1.80 -4.22 -10.82
C VAL A 247 -2.10 -3.52 -9.49
N GLN A 248 -2.18 -2.18 -9.47
CA GLN A 248 -2.56 -1.42 -8.28
C GLN A 248 -4.02 -1.65 -7.87
N ALA A 249 -4.94 -1.69 -8.84
CA ALA A 249 -6.36 -1.88 -8.58
C ALA A 249 -6.69 -3.32 -8.17
N MET A 250 -6.00 -4.31 -8.75
CA MET A 250 -6.42 -5.71 -8.72
C MET A 250 -5.40 -6.66 -8.09
N GLY A 251 -4.22 -6.16 -7.74
CA GLY A 251 -3.16 -6.91 -7.08
C GLY A 251 -2.71 -8.12 -7.89
N LEU A 252 -2.49 -9.25 -7.21
CA LEU A 252 -1.96 -10.46 -7.82
C LEU A 252 -2.93 -11.17 -8.78
N SER A 253 -4.22 -10.77 -8.83
CA SER A 253 -5.18 -11.37 -9.77
C SER A 253 -4.82 -11.08 -11.23
N VAL A 254 -4.12 -9.98 -11.50
CA VAL A 254 -3.60 -9.64 -12.83
C VAL A 254 -2.58 -10.67 -13.31
N LEU A 255 -1.76 -11.21 -12.40
CA LEU A 255 -0.77 -12.24 -12.74
C LEU A 255 -1.44 -13.56 -13.11
N TRP A 256 -2.46 -13.95 -12.35
CA TRP A 256 -3.24 -15.15 -12.66
C TRP A 256 -3.86 -15.07 -14.04
N LEU A 257 -4.44 -13.92 -14.39
CA LEU A 257 -5.00 -13.67 -15.70
C LEU A 257 -3.95 -13.65 -16.81
N ALA A 258 -2.83 -12.98 -16.60
CA ALA A 258 -1.73 -12.92 -17.58
C ALA A 258 -1.18 -14.32 -17.92
N VAL A 259 -1.24 -15.25 -16.95
CA VAL A 259 -0.82 -16.65 -17.12
C VAL A 259 -1.93 -17.54 -17.69
N SER A 260 -3.15 -17.46 -17.16
CA SER A 260 -4.26 -18.34 -17.52
C SER A 260 -4.92 -17.95 -18.85
N GLY A 261 -4.91 -16.67 -19.20
CA GLY A 261 -5.71 -16.11 -20.29
C GLY A 261 -7.23 -16.19 -20.04
N ASP A 262 -7.66 -16.61 -18.85
CA ASP A 262 -9.07 -16.80 -18.51
C ASP A 262 -9.56 -15.67 -17.60
N LEU A 263 -10.35 -14.78 -18.20
CA LEU A 263 -11.20 -13.84 -17.49
C LEU A 263 -12.44 -14.59 -16.99
N GLY A 264 -12.32 -15.31 -15.88
CA GLY A 264 -13.46 -15.99 -15.26
C GLY A 264 -14.67 -15.05 -15.22
N GLY A 265 -15.84 -15.51 -15.70
CA GLY A 265 -16.93 -14.64 -16.18
C GLY A 265 -17.48 -13.58 -15.22
N GLY A 266 -17.24 -13.68 -13.92
CA GLY A 266 -17.57 -12.65 -12.93
C GLY A 266 -16.58 -11.48 -12.88
N LEU A 267 -15.32 -11.69 -13.27
CA LEU A 267 -14.26 -10.67 -13.22
C LEU A 267 -14.32 -9.74 -14.44
N ALA A 268 -14.70 -10.27 -15.61
CA ALA A 268 -14.72 -9.57 -16.89
C ALA A 268 -15.45 -8.21 -16.88
N GLY A 269 -16.60 -8.12 -16.20
CA GLY A 269 -17.38 -6.89 -16.12
C GLY A 269 -16.80 -5.84 -15.17
N ASP A 270 -16.11 -6.27 -14.11
CA ASP A 270 -15.49 -5.35 -13.15
C ASP A 270 -14.21 -4.73 -13.72
N TRP A 271 -13.46 -5.47 -14.55
CA TRP A 271 -12.29 -4.94 -15.27
C TRP A 271 -12.60 -3.68 -16.08
N ILE A 272 -13.66 -3.72 -16.90
CA ILE A 272 -14.04 -2.58 -17.77
C ILE A 272 -14.35 -1.34 -16.93
N LYS A 273 -15.05 -1.51 -15.80
CA LYS A 273 -15.35 -0.40 -14.89
C LYS A 273 -14.09 0.15 -14.25
N HIS A 274 -13.17 -0.72 -13.81
CA HIS A 274 -11.90 -0.29 -13.24
C HIS A 274 -11.06 0.47 -14.26
N LEU A 275 -10.95 -0.03 -15.50
CA LEU A 275 -10.28 0.66 -16.60
C LEU A 275 -10.87 2.05 -16.88
N ALA A 276 -12.20 2.13 -16.96
CA ALA A 276 -12.89 3.41 -17.18
C ALA A 276 -12.70 4.40 -16.02
N ALA A 277 -12.46 3.91 -14.79
CA ALA A 277 -12.22 4.73 -13.61
C ALA A 277 -10.73 4.96 -13.30
N MET A 278 -9.81 4.40 -14.10
CA MET A 278 -8.38 4.57 -13.87
C MET A 278 -7.95 6.01 -14.14
N GLN A 279 -7.21 6.57 -13.20
CA GLN A 279 -6.61 7.88 -13.30
C GLN A 279 -5.10 7.73 -13.27
N PHE A 280 -4.41 8.46 -14.14
CA PHE A 280 -2.96 8.48 -14.14
C PHE A 280 -2.42 9.48 -13.12
N SER A 281 -1.31 9.14 -12.47
CA SER A 281 -0.62 10.05 -11.57
C SER A 281 -0.04 11.23 -12.35
N ARG A 282 0.25 12.32 -11.63
CA ARG A 282 0.87 13.49 -12.26
C ARG A 282 2.22 13.14 -12.89
N GLU A 283 3.02 12.31 -12.25
CA GLU A 283 4.31 11.86 -12.79
C GLU A 283 4.13 11.04 -14.08
N GLN A 284 3.11 10.18 -14.12
CA GLN A 284 2.76 9.40 -15.31
C GLN A 284 2.34 10.29 -16.47
N GLU A 285 1.52 11.30 -16.21
CA GLU A 285 1.10 12.28 -17.22
C GLU A 285 2.28 13.11 -17.74
N ILE A 286 3.20 13.56 -16.88
CA ILE A 286 4.40 14.31 -17.31
C ILE A 286 5.32 13.43 -18.16
N ALA A 287 5.46 12.14 -17.80
CA ALA A 287 6.23 11.18 -18.57
C ALA A 287 5.58 10.91 -19.94
N ALA A 288 4.25 10.76 -19.98
CA ALA A 288 3.48 10.63 -21.20
C ALA A 288 3.61 11.87 -22.10
N ASP A 289 3.51 13.06 -21.50
CA ASP A 289 3.64 14.33 -22.21
C ASP A 289 5.04 14.48 -22.85
N THR A 290 6.08 14.22 -22.06
CA THR A 290 7.47 14.38 -22.49
C THR A 290 7.86 13.34 -23.55
N GLY A 291 7.48 12.09 -23.36
CA GLY A 291 7.75 11.01 -24.32
C GLY A 291 6.93 11.15 -25.61
N GLY A 292 5.66 11.54 -25.50
CA GLY A 292 4.78 11.86 -26.63
C GLY A 292 5.35 12.99 -27.48
N HIS A 293 5.78 14.09 -26.84
CA HIS A 293 6.49 15.19 -27.52
C HIS A 293 7.72 14.70 -28.30
N ALA A 294 8.58 13.90 -27.66
CA ALA A 294 9.77 13.36 -28.32
C ALA A 294 9.42 12.42 -29.48
N ARG A 295 8.32 11.66 -29.36
CA ARG A 295 7.84 10.76 -30.42
C ARG A 295 7.30 11.54 -31.62
N LEU A 296 6.58 12.64 -31.40
CA LEU A 296 6.12 13.54 -32.48
C LEU A 296 7.31 14.07 -33.29
N LEU A 297 8.35 14.55 -32.61
CA LEU A 297 9.57 15.03 -33.25
C LEU A 297 10.25 13.94 -34.09
N LYS A 298 10.41 12.72 -33.55
CA LYS A 298 10.97 11.58 -34.28
C LYS A 298 10.13 11.18 -35.49
N ALA A 299 8.81 11.32 -35.38
CA ALA A 299 7.87 11.05 -36.47
C ALA A 299 7.85 12.18 -37.52
N GLY A 300 8.53 13.31 -37.30
CA GLY A 300 8.46 14.49 -38.16
C GLY A 300 7.06 15.13 -38.16
N ILE A 301 6.37 15.11 -37.00
CA ILE A 301 5.08 15.74 -36.77
C ILE A 301 5.27 16.90 -35.81
N ASP A 302 4.62 18.02 -36.07
CA ASP A 302 4.73 19.22 -35.25
C ASP A 302 4.19 18.99 -33.82
N PRO A 303 5.04 19.03 -32.78
CA PRO A 303 4.59 18.80 -31.42
C PRO A 303 3.75 19.96 -30.85
N ARG A 304 3.67 21.10 -31.54
CA ARG A 304 2.85 22.24 -31.12
C ARG A 304 1.36 21.89 -31.10
N GLY A 305 0.91 20.95 -31.93
CA GLY A 305 -0.47 20.46 -31.95
C GLY A 305 -0.88 19.80 -30.63
N MET A 306 0.03 19.05 -29.99
CA MET A 306 -0.22 18.43 -28.69
C MET A 306 -0.45 19.48 -27.60
N ALA A 307 0.43 20.50 -27.54
CA ALA A 307 0.32 21.56 -26.56
C ALA A 307 -0.92 22.44 -26.78
N SER A 308 -1.27 22.76 -28.04
CA SER A 308 -2.49 23.52 -28.35
C SER A 308 -3.74 22.76 -27.97
N PHE A 309 -3.78 21.45 -28.20
CA PHE A 309 -4.91 20.60 -27.83
C PHE A 309 -5.13 20.60 -26.32
N PHE A 310 -4.09 20.28 -25.53
CA PHE A 310 -4.22 20.20 -24.07
C PHE A 310 -4.47 21.56 -23.42
N ASP A 311 -3.88 22.64 -23.93
CA ASP A 311 -4.18 24.01 -23.46
C ASP A 311 -5.66 24.37 -23.69
N ARG A 312 -6.20 24.09 -24.89
CA ARG A 312 -7.63 24.33 -25.16
C ARG A 312 -8.54 23.43 -24.36
N LEU A 313 -8.18 22.16 -24.17
CA LEU A 313 -8.95 21.23 -23.36
C LEU A 313 -9.03 21.70 -21.90
N GLY A 314 -7.90 22.13 -21.32
CA GLY A 314 -7.84 22.69 -19.97
C GLY A 314 -8.67 23.96 -19.83
N LYS A 315 -8.67 24.84 -20.83
CA LYS A 315 -9.51 26.06 -20.86
C LYS A 315 -11.00 25.76 -21.04
N ALA A 316 -11.34 24.65 -21.70
CA ALA A 316 -12.72 24.21 -21.87
C ALA A 316 -13.27 23.47 -20.63
N GLN A 317 -12.42 23.17 -19.64
CA GLN A 317 -12.81 22.50 -18.40
C GLN A 317 -13.88 23.33 -17.66
N GLY A 318 -15.10 22.81 -17.59
CA GLY A 318 -16.26 23.46 -16.97
C GLY A 318 -17.22 24.15 -17.95
N ALA A 319 -16.81 24.39 -19.20
CA ALA A 319 -17.67 24.95 -20.25
C ALA A 319 -18.32 23.89 -21.15
N LEU A 320 -17.63 22.75 -21.33
CA LEU A 320 -18.08 21.63 -22.16
C LEU A 320 -18.09 20.33 -21.32
N PRO A 321 -19.26 19.72 -21.06
CA PRO A 321 -19.34 18.42 -20.40
C PRO A 321 -18.52 17.34 -21.12
N GLU A 322 -18.43 17.40 -22.44
CA GLU A 322 -17.69 16.42 -23.25
C GLU A 322 -16.17 16.48 -23.05
N ALA A 323 -15.64 17.63 -22.63
CA ALA A 323 -14.22 17.80 -22.31
C ALA A 323 -13.82 17.13 -20.97
N LEU A 324 -14.81 16.78 -20.13
CA LEU A 324 -14.56 16.12 -18.86
C LEU A 324 -14.12 14.67 -19.02
N SER A 325 -14.44 14.02 -20.15
CA SER A 325 -14.14 12.60 -20.35
C SER A 325 -12.62 12.34 -20.35
N LEU A 326 -11.86 13.02 -21.23
CA LEU A 326 -10.40 12.88 -21.26
C LEU A 326 -9.73 13.41 -19.97
N LEU A 327 -10.23 14.51 -19.41
CA LEU A 327 -9.67 15.08 -18.18
C LEU A 327 -9.94 14.26 -16.91
N SER A 328 -10.92 13.34 -16.95
CA SER A 328 -11.24 12.47 -15.82
C SER A 328 -10.17 11.40 -15.60
N THR A 329 -9.53 10.93 -16.67
CA THR A 329 -8.44 9.95 -16.64
C THR A 329 -7.06 10.62 -16.76
N HIS A 330 -6.98 11.76 -17.47
CA HIS A 330 -5.77 12.56 -17.70
C HIS A 330 -5.88 13.96 -17.10
N PRO A 331 -5.72 14.11 -15.78
CA PRO A 331 -5.92 15.40 -15.11
C PRO A 331 -4.93 16.45 -15.63
N ALA A 332 -5.46 17.59 -16.05
CA ALA A 332 -4.66 18.76 -16.42
C ALA A 332 -3.99 19.36 -15.18
N SER A 333 -2.80 19.95 -15.35
CA SER A 333 -2.13 20.71 -14.30
C SER A 333 -1.30 21.86 -14.89
N SER A 334 -1.09 22.92 -14.11
CA SER A 334 -0.24 24.04 -14.51
C SER A 334 1.20 23.60 -14.82
N GLU A 335 1.68 22.59 -14.10
CA GLU A 335 3.00 22.00 -14.28
C GLU A 335 3.14 21.30 -15.63
N ARG A 336 2.14 20.51 -16.05
CA ARG A 336 2.11 19.88 -17.38
C ARG A 336 2.11 20.93 -18.49
N SER A 337 1.26 21.95 -18.37
CA SER A 337 1.21 23.05 -19.33
C SER A 337 2.55 23.78 -19.43
N ALA A 338 3.17 24.11 -18.30
CA ALA A 338 4.48 24.75 -18.27
C ALA A 338 5.57 23.87 -18.90
N ARG A 339 5.53 22.55 -18.64
CA ARG A 339 6.46 21.57 -19.23
C ARG A 339 6.33 21.50 -20.74
N LEU A 340 5.11 21.38 -21.27
CA LEU A 340 4.86 21.35 -22.71
C LEU A 340 5.29 22.65 -23.40
N GLN A 341 4.99 23.81 -22.79
CA GLN A 341 5.43 25.11 -23.28
C GLN A 341 6.96 25.23 -23.31
N GLN A 342 7.65 24.69 -22.30
CA GLN A 342 9.10 24.65 -22.29
C GLN A 342 9.64 23.81 -23.44
N LEU A 343 9.12 22.60 -23.64
CA LEU A 343 9.52 21.70 -24.72
C LEU A 343 9.30 22.32 -26.12
N MET A 344 8.22 23.10 -26.29
CA MET A 344 7.95 23.79 -27.55
C MET A 344 8.97 24.87 -27.92
N ARG A 345 9.60 25.53 -26.95
CA ARG A 345 10.60 26.59 -27.22
C ARG A 345 11.83 26.04 -27.94
N ASP A 346 12.15 24.79 -27.68
CA ASP A 346 13.33 24.11 -28.21
C ASP A 346 13.00 23.26 -29.45
N ALA A 347 11.72 23.14 -29.80
CA ALA A 347 11.26 22.27 -30.87
C ALA A 347 11.45 22.93 -32.26
N PRO A 348 12.13 22.26 -33.22
CA PRO A 348 12.21 22.76 -34.58
C PRO A 348 10.82 22.75 -35.24
N PRO A 349 10.53 23.71 -36.13
CA PRO A 349 9.29 23.68 -36.90
C PRO A 349 9.25 22.44 -37.79
N GLN A 350 8.09 21.79 -37.83
CA GLN A 350 7.81 20.67 -38.72
C GLN A 350 6.83 21.12 -39.80
N PRO A 351 6.86 20.52 -41.00
CA PRO A 351 5.86 20.79 -42.03
C PRO A 351 4.48 20.35 -41.53
N ALA A 352 3.45 21.14 -41.86
CA ALA A 352 2.07 20.77 -41.58
C ALA A 352 1.70 19.48 -42.32
N LEU A 353 0.88 18.65 -41.69
CA LEU A 353 0.36 17.43 -42.27
C LEU A 353 -0.64 17.78 -43.38
N ALA A 354 -0.50 17.14 -44.54
CA ALA A 354 -1.29 17.43 -45.73
C ALA A 354 -2.70 16.79 -45.68
N TYR A 355 -3.50 17.16 -44.67
CA TYR A 355 -4.90 16.75 -44.57
C TYR A 355 -5.83 17.94 -44.80
N ASP A 356 -6.87 17.75 -45.61
CA ASP A 356 -8.00 18.69 -45.67
C ASP A 356 -8.86 18.48 -44.42
N TRP A 357 -8.48 19.17 -43.35
CA TRP A 357 -9.05 18.97 -42.02
C TRP A 357 -10.55 19.26 -41.98
N VAL A 358 -10.99 20.34 -42.63
CA VAL A 358 -12.41 20.74 -42.68
C VAL A 358 -13.23 19.67 -43.38
N LYS A 359 -12.76 19.16 -44.52
CA LYS A 359 -13.44 18.07 -45.24
C LYS A 359 -13.47 16.78 -44.43
N LEU A 360 -12.37 16.46 -43.74
CA LEU A 360 -12.30 15.27 -42.88
C LEU A 360 -13.31 15.36 -41.73
N GLN A 361 -13.40 16.49 -41.05
CA GLN A 361 -14.39 16.71 -39.99
C GLN A 361 -15.83 16.65 -40.54
N ALA A 362 -16.09 17.20 -41.72
CA ALA A 362 -17.41 17.11 -42.36
C ALA A 362 -17.81 15.65 -42.66
N SER A 363 -16.84 14.78 -42.98
CA SER A 363 -17.09 13.36 -43.26
C SER A 363 -17.52 12.57 -42.01
N LEU A 364 -17.19 13.03 -40.80
CA LEU A 364 -17.58 12.38 -39.54
C LEU A 364 -19.09 12.29 -39.35
N ASN A 365 -19.83 13.29 -39.84
CA ASN A 365 -21.29 13.35 -39.74
C ASN A 365 -22.00 12.41 -40.75
N GLN A 366 -21.32 12.05 -41.83
CA GLN A 366 -21.84 11.14 -42.86
C GLN A 366 -21.61 9.66 -42.49
N ALA A 367 -20.66 9.39 -41.60
CA ALA A 367 -20.35 8.06 -41.09
C ALA A 367 -21.21 7.65 -39.87
N ALA A 368 -22.06 8.54 -39.34
CA ALA A 368 -22.99 8.21 -38.26
C ALA A 368 -24.13 7.33 -38.82
N PRO A 369 -24.33 6.08 -38.34
CA PRO A 369 -25.39 5.25 -38.88
C PRO A 369 -26.76 5.80 -38.43
N ALA A 370 -27.76 5.57 -39.28
CA ALA A 370 -29.13 6.02 -39.09
C ALA A 370 -29.64 5.71 -37.67
N PRO A 371 -30.43 6.60 -37.06
CA PRO A 371 -31.05 6.33 -35.76
C PRO A 371 -31.89 5.05 -35.88
N ARG A 372 -31.71 4.12 -34.92
CA ARG A 372 -32.58 2.94 -34.83
C ARG A 372 -34.03 3.39 -34.64
N PRO A 373 -35.02 2.75 -35.30
CA PRO A 373 -36.41 2.98 -34.94
C PRO A 373 -36.60 2.67 -33.45
N ALA A 374 -37.31 3.55 -32.76
CA ALA A 374 -37.68 3.38 -31.35
C ALA A 374 -38.42 2.04 -31.15
N PRO A 375 -38.30 1.42 -29.95
CA PRO A 375 -38.89 0.10 -29.66
C PRO A 375 -40.41 0.07 -29.84
#